data_AF-A0A8D8C4X2-F1
#
_entry.id   AF-A0A8D8C4X2-F1
#
_cell.length_a   1.000
_cell.length_b   1.000
_cell.length_c   1.000
_cell.angle_alpha   90.00
_cell.angle_beta   90.00
_cell.angle_gamma   90.00
#
_symmetry.space_group_name_H-M   'P 1'
#
loop_
_entity.id
_entity.type
_entity.pdbx_description
1 polymer ?
#
loop_
_entity_poly.entity_id
_entity_poly.type
_entity_poly.pdbx_seq_one_letter_code
_entity_poly.pdbx_strand_id
1 'polypeptide(L)'
;HEQIVRDCAGILQLSKGDLKTIAENPLQADKSGKCLFRCFLIREGLYSDHGGFNKERIFAQFAKKNDRERFLRRLQQCYDRLRSECWDRCTLATRLVQDCLDENATALDNILSALSSITVE
;
A
#
# COMPACT_ATOMS: atom_id res chain seq x y z
N HIS A 1 -5.11 8.26 9.23
CA HIS A 1 -5.14 6.95 8.55
C HIS A 1 -6.46 6.19 8.75
N GLU A 2 -7.04 6.13 9.95
CA GLU A 2 -8.31 5.39 10.21
C GLU A 2 -9.48 5.80 9.31
N GLN A 3 -9.76 7.11 9.17
CA GLN A 3 -10.87 7.55 8.31
C GLN A 3 -10.68 7.11 6.86
N ILE A 4 -9.45 7.12 6.35
CA ILE A 4 -9.14 6.66 4.99
C ILE A 4 -9.40 5.16 4.87
N VAL A 5 -9.05 4.36 5.88
CA VAL A 5 -9.36 2.92 5.90
C VAL A 5 -10.88 2.70 5.94
N ARG A 6 -11.63 3.44 6.77
CA ARG A 6 -13.11 3.39 6.80
C ARG A 6 -13.73 3.74 5.45
N ASP A 7 -13.28 4.82 4.82
CA ASP A 7 -13.77 5.25 3.51
C ASP A 7 -13.49 4.19 2.43
N CYS A 8 -12.27 3.62 2.44
CA CYS A 8 -11.90 2.57 1.51
C CYS A 8 -12.67 1.27 1.73
N ALA A 9 -12.91 0.89 2.99
CA ALA A 9 -13.77 -0.24 3.32
C ALA A 9 -15.20 -0.02 2.81
N GLY A 10 -15.75 1.19 2.97
CA GLY A 10 -17.06 1.56 2.43
C GLY A 10 -17.13 1.47 0.90
N ILE A 11 -16.12 1.97 0.19
CA ILE A 11 -16.04 1.87 -1.28
C ILE A 11 -15.98 0.41 -1.74
N LEU A 12 -15.21 -0.41 -1.02
CA LEU A 12 -15.03 -1.83 -1.33
C LEU A 12 -16.15 -2.71 -0.76
N GLN A 13 -17.11 -2.11 -0.04
CA GLN A 13 -18.22 -2.78 0.63
C GLN A 13 -17.76 -3.90 1.57
N LEU A 14 -16.65 -3.68 2.27
CA LEU A 14 -16.10 -4.62 3.24
C LEU A 14 -16.89 -4.57 4.54
N SER A 15 -17.27 -5.74 5.05
CA SER A 15 -17.87 -5.88 6.36
C SER A 15 -16.83 -5.76 7.48
N LYS A 16 -17.29 -5.56 8.72
CA LYS A 16 -16.41 -5.65 9.90
C LYS A 16 -15.69 -7.01 9.98
N GLY A 17 -16.35 -8.09 9.56
CA GLY A 17 -15.75 -9.43 9.52
C GLY A 17 -14.59 -9.54 8.52
N ASP A 18 -14.73 -8.91 7.35
CA ASP A 18 -13.66 -8.86 6.35
C ASP A 18 -12.46 -8.07 6.88
N LEU A 19 -12.70 -6.92 7.50
CA LEU A 19 -11.64 -6.09 8.09
C LEU A 19 -10.89 -6.82 9.21
N LYS A 20 -11.60 -7.61 10.04
CA LYS A 20 -10.96 -8.43 11.06
C LYS A 20 -10.06 -9.50 10.45
N THR A 21 -10.55 -10.22 9.44
CA THR A 21 -9.76 -11.22 8.70
C THR A 21 -8.51 -10.60 8.06
N ILE A 22 -8.65 -9.42 7.45
CA ILE A 22 -7.54 -8.68 6.84
C ILE A 22 -6.52 -8.24 7.91
N ALA A 23 -6.98 -7.79 9.08
CA ALA A 23 -6.10 -7.37 10.18
C ALA A 23 -5.27 -8.52 10.76
N GLU A 24 -5.83 -9.73 10.80
CA GLU A 24 -5.13 -10.94 11.28
C GLU A 24 -4.03 -11.39 10.32
N ASN A 25 -4.21 -11.24 9.00
CA ASN A 25 -3.24 -11.64 7.97
C ASN A 25 -3.10 -10.60 6.84
N PRO A 26 -2.39 -9.49 7.09
CA PRO A 26 -2.39 -8.31 6.20
C PRO A 26 -1.59 -8.53 4.92
N LEU A 27 -0.50 -9.31 5.04
CA LEU A 27 0.44 -9.61 3.96
C LEU A 27 0.02 -10.83 3.12
N GLN A 28 -0.85 -11.69 3.65
CA GLN A 28 -1.46 -12.80 2.93
C GLN A 28 -2.91 -12.51 2.53
N ALA A 29 -3.35 -11.25 2.68
CA ALA A 29 -4.72 -10.90 2.43
C ALA A 29 -5.11 -11.27 0.99
N ASP A 30 -6.33 -11.77 0.87
CA ASP A 30 -6.96 -12.07 -0.39
C ASP A 30 -7.08 -10.80 -1.27
N LYS A 31 -7.79 -10.92 -2.39
CA LYS A 31 -8.00 -9.80 -3.30
C LYS A 31 -8.56 -8.55 -2.57
N SER A 32 -9.39 -8.74 -1.56
CA SER A 32 -10.05 -7.65 -0.83
C SER A 32 -9.05 -6.83 -0.01
N GLY A 33 -8.16 -7.48 0.74
CA GLY A 33 -7.12 -6.76 1.50
C GLY A 33 -6.11 -6.04 0.60
N LYS A 34 -5.71 -6.67 -0.53
CA LYS A 34 -4.86 -6.00 -1.53
C LYS A 34 -5.54 -4.77 -2.12
N CYS A 35 -6.85 -4.84 -2.38
CA CYS A 35 -7.60 -3.70 -2.89
C CYS A 35 -7.80 -2.60 -1.84
N LEU A 36 -7.97 -2.97 -0.57
CA LEU A 36 -8.01 -2.02 0.54
C LEU A 36 -6.69 -1.27 0.65
N PHE A 37 -5.57 -1.99 0.59
CA PHE A 37 -4.22 -1.42 0.60
C PHE A 37 -4.00 -0.46 -0.58
N ARG A 38 -4.37 -0.87 -1.79
CA ARG A 38 -4.34 0.01 -2.98
C ARG A 38 -5.16 1.28 -2.77
N CYS A 39 -6.39 1.15 -2.26
CA CYS A 39 -7.26 2.31 -2.03
C CYS A 39 -6.63 3.29 -1.03
N PHE A 40 -6.07 2.78 0.06
CA PHE A 40 -5.36 3.60 1.04
C PHE A 40 -4.19 4.36 0.40
N LEU A 41 -3.31 3.69 -0.35
CA LEU A 41 -2.18 4.34 -1.01
C LEU A 41 -2.61 5.46 -1.97
N ILE A 42 -3.72 5.27 -2.68
CA ILE A 42 -4.30 6.30 -3.56
C ILE A 42 -4.80 7.49 -2.75
N ARG A 43 -5.54 7.24 -1.67
CA ARG A 43 -6.12 8.29 -0.82
C ARG A 43 -5.07 9.07 -0.03
N GLU A 44 -3.96 8.43 0.34
CA GLU A 44 -2.77 9.10 0.92
C GLU A 44 -1.97 9.89 -0.13
N GLY A 45 -2.29 9.76 -1.42
CA GLY A 45 -1.58 10.39 -2.51
C GLY A 45 -0.19 9.80 -2.78
N LEU A 46 0.07 8.59 -2.28
CA LEU A 46 1.33 7.87 -2.45
C LEU A 46 1.39 7.10 -3.77
N TYR A 47 0.25 6.77 -4.35
CA TYR A 47 0.15 5.93 -5.54
C TYR A 47 -0.99 6.39 -6.47
N SER A 48 -0.85 6.09 -7.76
CA SER A 48 -1.94 6.13 -8.74
C SER A 48 -1.81 4.97 -9.74
N ASP A 49 -2.94 4.49 -10.28
CA ASP A 49 -2.93 3.42 -11.28
C ASP A 49 -2.14 3.77 -12.54
N HIS A 50 -2.19 5.04 -12.94
CA HIS A 50 -1.55 5.50 -14.18
C HIS A 50 -0.06 5.81 -13.98
N GLY A 51 0.27 6.57 -12.92
CA GLY A 51 1.62 7.09 -12.69
C GLY A 51 2.48 6.25 -11.75
N GLY A 52 1.93 5.21 -11.13
CA GLY A 52 2.63 4.46 -10.08
C GLY A 52 2.81 5.30 -8.82
N PHE A 53 3.95 5.14 -8.15
CA PHE A 53 4.27 5.86 -6.92
C PHE A 53 4.51 7.36 -7.14
N ASN A 54 4.03 8.17 -6.19
CA ASN A 54 4.50 9.54 -6.02
C ASN A 54 5.90 9.50 -5.41
N LYS A 55 6.91 9.57 -6.28
CA LYS A 55 8.34 9.47 -5.92
C LYS A 55 8.77 10.46 -4.84
N GLU A 56 8.26 11.70 -4.84
CA GLU A 56 8.60 12.69 -3.82
C GLU A 56 8.07 12.29 -2.45
N ARG A 57 6.79 11.90 -2.38
CA ARG A 57 6.18 11.49 -1.11
C ARG A 57 6.76 10.18 -0.58
N ILE A 58 7.02 9.23 -1.48
CA ILE A 58 7.68 7.97 -1.13
C ILE A 58 9.11 8.23 -0.63
N PHE A 59 9.88 9.10 -1.29
CA PHE A 59 11.21 9.45 -0.80
C PHE A 59 11.13 10.11 0.60
N ALA A 60 10.20 11.04 0.81
CA ALA A 60 10.02 11.70 2.10
C ALA A 60 9.63 10.74 3.24
N GLN A 61 8.89 9.66 2.95
CA GLN A 61 8.42 8.70 3.94
C GLN A 61 9.37 7.51 4.17
N PHE A 62 10.06 7.04 3.11
CA PHE A 62 10.75 5.74 3.13
C PHE A 62 12.26 5.83 2.94
N ALA A 63 12.80 6.95 2.45
CA ALA A 63 14.23 7.01 2.18
C ALA A 63 15.05 7.41 3.42
N LYS A 64 16.10 6.64 3.70
CA LYS A 64 17.18 7.08 4.59
C LYS A 64 17.92 8.24 3.89
N LYS A 65 18.09 9.37 4.59
CA LYS A 65 18.46 10.71 4.09
C LYS A 65 19.67 10.86 3.15
N ASN A 66 20.42 9.80 2.82
CA ASN A 66 21.77 9.92 2.27
C ASN A 66 21.94 9.55 0.79
N ASP A 67 20.93 9.04 0.07
CA ASP A 67 21.07 8.80 -1.39
C ASP A 67 19.73 8.77 -2.17
N ARG A 68 19.20 9.95 -2.49
CA ARG A 68 17.95 10.12 -3.24
C ARG A 68 18.00 9.52 -4.63
N GLU A 69 19.08 9.77 -5.36
CA GLU A 69 19.19 9.30 -6.74
C GLU A 69 19.24 7.78 -6.81
N ARG A 70 20.01 7.13 -5.94
CA ARG A 70 20.07 5.67 -5.88
C ARG A 70 18.72 5.08 -5.48
N PHE A 71 18.05 5.67 -4.50
CA PHE A 71 16.70 5.24 -4.09
C PHE A 71 15.71 5.32 -5.26
N LEU A 72 15.59 6.48 -5.91
CA LEU A 72 14.65 6.68 -7.01
C LEU A 72 14.96 5.80 -8.23
N ARG A 73 16.25 5.56 -8.51
CA ARG A 73 16.68 4.65 -9.57
C ARG A 73 16.26 3.21 -9.30
N ARG A 74 16.49 2.70 -8.09
CA ARG A 74 16.08 1.34 -7.70
C ARG A 74 14.55 1.19 -7.70
N LEU A 75 13.84 2.20 -7.19
CA LEU A 75 12.38 2.22 -7.18
C LEU A 75 11.82 2.13 -8.61
N GLN A 76 12.39 2.90 -9.55
CA GLN A 76 11.97 2.85 -10.95
C GLN A 76 12.27 1.50 -11.60
N GLN A 77 13.48 0.96 -11.42
CA GLN A 77 13.86 -0.34 -11.98
C GLN A 77 12.93 -1.47 -11.50
N CYS A 78 12.56 -1.47 -10.22
CA CYS A 78 11.62 -2.44 -9.69
C CYS A 78 10.19 -2.23 -10.23
N TYR A 79 9.73 -0.97 -10.33
CA TYR A 79 8.42 -0.65 -10.90
C TYR A 79 8.29 -1.17 -12.33
N ASP A 80 9.30 -0.93 -13.17
CA ASP A 80 9.29 -1.35 -14.58
C ASP A 80 9.24 -2.89 -14.71
N ARG A 81 9.99 -3.61 -13.86
CA ARG A 81 9.93 -5.07 -13.79
C ARG A 81 8.51 -5.56 -13.46
N LEU A 82 7.94 -5.12 -12.34
CA LEU A 82 6.62 -5.61 -11.89
C LEU A 82 5.48 -5.25 -12.83
N ARG A 83 5.55 -4.09 -13.48
CA ARG A 83 4.51 -3.67 -14.43
C ARG A 83 4.49 -4.55 -15.69
N SER A 84 5.60 -5.20 -16.03
CA SER A 84 5.68 -6.15 -17.16
C SER A 84 5.01 -7.50 -16.89
N GLU A 85 4.70 -7.81 -15.62
CA GLU A 85 4.19 -9.12 -15.19
C GLU A 85 2.65 -9.24 -15.22
N CYS A 86 1.93 -8.25 -15.78
CA CYS A 86 0.47 -8.28 -16.03
C CYS A 86 -0.41 -8.59 -14.79
N TRP A 87 0.01 -8.15 -13.60
CA TRP A 87 -0.78 -8.26 -12.37
C TRP A 87 -2.08 -7.44 -12.42
N ASP A 88 -3.12 -7.89 -11.70
CA ASP A 88 -4.27 -7.03 -11.43
C ASP A 88 -3.83 -5.81 -10.59
N ARG A 89 -4.60 -4.71 -10.67
CA ARG A 89 -4.20 -3.42 -10.09
C ARG A 89 -3.98 -3.49 -8.58
N CYS A 90 -4.79 -4.28 -7.86
CA CYS A 90 -4.67 -4.39 -6.41
C CYS A 90 -3.42 -5.18 -6.02
N THR A 91 -3.15 -6.29 -6.71
CA THR A 91 -1.92 -7.05 -6.54
C THR A 91 -0.69 -6.21 -6.90
N LEU A 92 -0.70 -5.51 -8.03
CA LEU A 92 0.41 -4.67 -8.46
C LEU A 92 0.75 -3.60 -7.41
N ALA A 93 -0.24 -2.85 -6.92
CA ALA A 93 -0.02 -1.80 -5.92
C ALA A 93 0.60 -2.35 -4.62
N THR A 94 0.19 -3.55 -4.21
CA THR A 94 0.73 -4.21 -3.01
C THR A 94 2.16 -4.69 -3.23
N ARG A 95 2.43 -5.37 -4.36
CA ARG A 95 3.78 -5.83 -4.71
C ARG A 95 4.76 -4.69 -4.90
N LEU A 96 4.32 -3.55 -5.44
CA LEU A 96 5.18 -2.37 -5.56
C LEU A 96 5.70 -1.89 -4.20
N VAL A 97 4.90 -1.98 -3.13
CA VAL A 97 5.39 -1.64 -1.79
C VAL A 97 6.29 -2.75 -1.25
N GLN A 98 5.87 -4.01 -1.36
CA GLN A 98 6.61 -5.16 -0.80
C GLN A 98 7.96 -5.41 -1.47
N ASP A 99 8.01 -5.28 -2.80
CA ASP A 99 9.16 -5.71 -3.61
C ASP A 99 10.07 -4.53 -4.00
N CYS A 100 9.56 -3.29 -4.00
CA CYS A 100 10.31 -2.11 -4.46
C CYS A 100 10.71 -1.12 -3.37
N LEU A 101 10.13 -1.21 -2.17
CA LEU A 101 10.50 -0.37 -1.04
C LEU A 101 11.26 -1.24 -0.03
N ASP A 102 12.52 -0.89 0.20
CA ASP A 102 13.41 -1.60 1.13
C ASP A 102 13.27 -1.02 2.55
N GLU A 103 13.02 -1.91 3.50
CA GLU A 103 12.96 -1.71 4.96
C GLU A 103 11.78 -0.89 5.53
N ASN A 104 10.88 -1.63 6.22
CA ASN A 104 9.70 -1.18 6.96
C ASN A 104 8.68 -0.44 6.10
N ALA A 105 7.72 -1.20 5.58
CA ALA A 105 6.53 -0.68 4.94
C ALA A 105 5.69 0.12 5.95
N THR A 106 6.10 1.35 6.27
CA THR A 106 5.36 2.28 7.13
C THR A 106 3.93 2.47 6.64
N ALA A 107 3.68 2.39 5.32
CA ALA A 107 2.33 2.38 4.78
C ALA A 107 1.50 1.15 5.23
N LEU A 108 2.12 -0.02 5.30
CA LEU A 108 1.49 -1.24 5.83
C LEU A 108 1.29 -1.14 7.34
N ASP A 109 2.28 -0.67 8.09
CA ASP A 109 2.15 -0.45 9.53
C ASP A 109 1.04 0.55 9.86
N ASN A 110 0.92 1.63 9.09
CA ASN A 110 -0.13 2.63 9.23
C ASN A 110 -1.52 2.06 8.95
N ILE A 111 -1.65 1.18 7.95
CA ILE A 111 -2.90 0.47 7.68
C ILE A 111 -3.20 -0.54 8.77
N LEU A 112 -2.19 -1.25 9.25
CA LEU A 112 -2.33 -2.24 10.31
C LEU A 112 -2.81 -1.60 11.61
N SER A 113 -2.17 -0.51 12.01
CA SER A 113 -2.58 0.28 13.16
C SER A 113 -3.98 0.87 12.99
N ALA A 114 -4.37 1.24 11.76
CA ALA A 114 -5.71 1.76 11.51
C ALA A 114 -6.77 0.64 11.54
N LEU A 115 -6.46 -0.53 11.00
CA LEU A 115 -7.33 -1.70 10.98
C LEU A 115 -7.60 -2.20 12.41
N SER A 116 -6.57 -2.28 13.25
CA SER A 116 -6.73 -2.72 14.64
C SER A 116 -7.63 -1.79 15.45
N SER A 117 -7.57 -0.46 15.23
CA SER A 117 -8.50 0.48 15.87
C SER A 117 -9.95 0.25 15.44
N ILE A 118 -10.18 -0.06 14.16
CA ILE A 118 -11.54 -0.15 13.57
C ILE A 118 -12.22 -1.48 13.92
N THR A 119 -11.46 -2.57 14.12
CA THR A 119 -12.02 -3.91 14.39
C THR A 119 -12.40 -4.13 15.86
N VAL A 120 -12.06 -3.19 16.76
CA VAL A 120 -12.34 -3.27 18.21
C VAL A 120 -13.64 -2.53 18.59
N GLU A 121 -14.24 -1.77 17.68
CA GLU A 121 -15.54 -1.08 17.85
C GLU A 121 -16.76 -1.96 17.51
#